data_AF-A0A559M2C7-F1
#
_entry.id   AF-A0A559M2C7-F1
#
_cell.length_a   1.000
_cell.length_b   1.000
_cell.length_c   1.000
_cell.angle_alpha   90.00
_cell.angle_beta   90.00
_cell.angle_gamma   90.00
#
_symmetry.space_group_name_H-M   'P 1'
#
loop_
_entity.id
_entity.type
_entity.pdbx_description
1 polymer ?
#
loop_
_entity_poly.entity_id
_entity_poly.type
_entity_poly.pdbx_seq_one_letter_code
_entity_poly.pdbx_strand_id
1 'polypeptide(L)'
;MPRAPVFAVCHGGGPMPVMNDPGHYELIKSMTTKVPSVLGLGTPSAPRAIVLVTAHWSERRPTISNGKKHKLYYDYGGFPAETYKLKYDAPGSPEVAGEVYELLENAGMSPEMDSERGWDHGVFIPML
;
A
#
# COMPACT_ATOMS: atom_id res chain seq x y z
N MET A 1 19.34 16.54 2.19
CA MET A 1 18.72 15.24 2.49
C MET A 1 18.35 14.56 1.18
N PRO A 2 18.64 13.26 0.99
CA PRO A 2 18.17 12.52 -0.18
C PRO A 2 16.64 12.51 -0.21
N ARG A 3 16.05 12.67 -1.40
CA ARG A 3 14.59 12.57 -1.60
C ARG A 3 14.23 11.10 -1.81
N ALA A 4 13.22 10.61 -1.10
CA ALA A 4 12.68 9.28 -1.36
C ALA A 4 12.05 9.22 -2.76
N PRO A 5 12.15 8.07 -3.47
CA PRO A 5 11.44 7.88 -4.73
C PRO A 5 9.93 7.86 -4.49
N VAL A 6 9.17 8.41 -5.45
CA VAL A 6 7.70 8.41 -5.44
C VAL A 6 7.21 7.65 -6.66
N PHE A 7 6.27 6.74 -6.46
CA PHE A 7 5.64 5.96 -7.52
C PHE A 7 4.15 6.23 -7.53
N ALA A 8 3.59 6.45 -8.72
CA ALA A 8 2.16 6.39 -8.96
C ALA A 8 1.87 5.07 -9.64
N VAL A 9 1.07 4.21 -8.99
CA VAL A 9 0.79 2.86 -9.46
C VAL A 9 -0.71 2.73 -9.71
N CYS A 10 -1.08 2.26 -10.90
CA CYS A 10 -2.43 1.75 -11.12
C CYS A 10 -2.52 0.39 -10.45
N HIS A 11 -3.37 0.22 -9.44
CA HIS A 11 -3.49 -1.06 -8.72
C HIS A 11 -4.27 -2.15 -9.49
N GLY A 12 -4.80 -1.81 -10.69
CA GLY A 12 -5.61 -2.71 -11.52
C GLY A 12 -7.02 -2.96 -10.97
N GLY A 13 -7.85 -3.64 -11.74
CA GLY A 13 -9.14 -4.14 -11.21
C GLY A 13 -8.86 -5.24 -10.20
N GLY A 14 -9.30 -5.12 -8.94
CA GLY A 14 -9.04 -6.17 -7.95
C GLY A 14 -9.69 -7.48 -8.39
N PRO A 15 -9.06 -8.66 -8.27
CA PRO A 15 -7.67 -9.07 -8.01
C PRO A 15 -6.95 -9.49 -9.31
N MET A 16 -7.29 -8.86 -10.44
CA MET A 16 -6.84 -9.24 -11.79
C MET A 16 -5.31 -9.31 -11.95
N PRO A 17 -4.49 -8.40 -11.38
CA PRO A 17 -3.04 -8.50 -11.47
C PRO A 17 -2.48 -9.82 -10.89
N VAL A 18 -2.94 -10.22 -9.70
CA VAL A 18 -2.47 -11.46 -9.05
C VAL A 18 -3.07 -12.72 -9.69
N MET A 19 -4.12 -12.57 -10.50
CA MET A 19 -4.66 -13.62 -11.35
C MET A 19 -3.90 -13.76 -12.69
N ASN A 20 -2.86 -12.95 -12.93
CA ASN A 20 -2.14 -12.88 -14.20
C ASN A 20 -3.03 -12.53 -15.40
N ASP A 21 -4.01 -11.65 -15.19
CA ASP A 21 -4.81 -11.14 -16.30
C ASP A 21 -3.91 -10.46 -17.36
N PRO A 22 -4.05 -10.80 -18.65
CA PRO A 22 -3.19 -10.26 -19.71
C PRO A 22 -3.22 -8.73 -19.82
N GLY A 23 -4.35 -8.08 -19.47
CA GLY A 23 -4.49 -6.63 -19.46
C GLY A 23 -3.62 -5.92 -18.42
N HIS A 24 -3.05 -6.67 -17.47
CA HIS A 24 -2.23 -6.15 -16.37
C HIS A 24 -0.74 -6.52 -16.50
N TYR A 25 -0.31 -7.11 -17.62
CA TYR A 25 1.07 -7.56 -17.82
C TYR A 25 2.13 -6.49 -17.50
N GLU A 26 1.98 -5.28 -18.02
CA GLU A 26 2.96 -4.19 -17.80
C GLU A 26 3.00 -3.72 -16.34
N LEU A 27 1.84 -3.73 -15.66
CA LEU A 27 1.76 -3.44 -14.24
C LEU A 27 2.54 -4.50 -13.44
N ILE A 28 2.22 -5.78 -13.65
CA ILE A 28 2.85 -6.91 -12.96
C ILE A 28 4.36 -6.88 -13.19
N LYS A 29 4.79 -6.70 -14.45
CA LYS A 29 6.20 -6.60 -14.81
C LYS A 29 6.89 -5.44 -14.10
N SER A 30 6.28 -4.25 -14.06
CA SER A 30 6.87 -3.09 -13.39
C SER A 30 6.98 -3.30 -11.87
N MET A 31 5.94 -3.86 -11.23
CA MET A 31 5.91 -4.10 -9.79
C MET A 31 6.88 -5.21 -9.35
N THR A 32 7.14 -6.20 -10.21
CA THR A 32 8.04 -7.32 -9.90
C THR A 32 9.50 -7.07 -10.29
N THR A 33 9.78 -6.06 -11.12
CA THR A 33 11.15 -5.78 -11.60
C THR A 33 11.62 -4.35 -11.31
N LYS A 34 10.97 -3.35 -11.91
CA LYS A 34 11.39 -1.95 -11.88
C LYS A 34 11.27 -1.34 -10.48
N VAL A 35 10.14 -1.52 -9.82
CA VAL A 35 9.89 -0.92 -8.49
C VAL A 35 10.88 -1.46 -7.45
N PRO A 36 11.08 -2.79 -7.29
CA PRO A 36 12.09 -3.33 -6.38
C PRO A 36 13.50 -2.81 -6.67
N SER A 37 13.87 -2.69 -7.94
CA SER A 37 15.17 -2.18 -8.36
C SER A 37 15.37 -0.71 -7.99
N VAL A 38 14.39 0.17 -8.26
CA VAL A 38 14.48 1.60 -7.92
C VAL A 38 14.46 1.82 -6.41
N LEU A 39 13.70 1.00 -5.67
CA LEU A 39 13.69 1.00 -4.22
C LEU A 39 14.95 0.37 -3.60
N GLY A 40 15.78 -0.31 -4.39
CA GLY A 40 16.93 -1.06 -3.89
C GLY A 40 16.54 -2.14 -2.88
N LEU A 41 15.37 -2.78 -3.05
CA LEU A 41 14.91 -3.83 -2.13
C LEU A 41 15.94 -4.97 -2.07
N GLY A 42 16.22 -5.46 -0.86
CA GLY A 42 17.27 -6.46 -0.62
C GLY A 42 18.70 -5.89 -0.50
N THR A 43 18.85 -4.56 -0.49
CA THR A 43 20.16 -3.89 -0.29
C THR A 43 20.14 -2.96 0.93
N PRO A 44 21.30 -2.52 1.46
CA PRO A 44 21.35 -1.56 2.55
C PRO A 44 20.73 -0.19 2.25
N SER A 45 20.49 0.14 0.98
CA SER A 45 19.82 1.39 0.58
C SER A 45 18.30 1.27 0.51
N ALA A 46 17.73 0.09 0.80
CA ALA A 46 16.28 -0.10 0.84
C ALA A 46 15.64 0.88 1.83
N PRO A 47 14.45 1.43 1.52
CA PRO A 47 13.75 2.29 2.47
C PRO A 47 13.34 1.47 3.70
N ARG A 48 13.39 2.10 4.88
CA ARG A 48 12.93 1.48 6.13
C ARG A 48 11.42 1.23 6.16
N ALA A 49 10.65 1.93 5.32
CA ALA A 49 9.20 1.78 5.20
C ALA A 49 8.68 2.31 3.85
N ILE A 50 7.48 1.87 3.49
CA ILE A 50 6.71 2.40 2.36
C ILE A 50 5.47 3.08 2.93
N VAL A 51 5.29 4.37 2.61
CA VAL A 51 4.04 5.09 2.86
C VAL A 51 3.20 4.97 1.60
N LEU A 52 2.05 4.31 1.69
CA LEU A 52 1.16 4.07 0.56
C LEU A 52 -0.14 4.85 0.76
N VAL A 53 -0.54 5.61 -0.26
CA VAL A 53 -1.80 6.34 -0.31
C VAL A 53 -2.73 5.63 -1.28
N THR A 54 -3.88 5.16 -0.80
CA THR A 54 -4.86 4.41 -1.58
C THR A 54 -6.05 5.28 -1.99
N ALA A 55 -6.61 5.02 -3.17
CA ALA A 55 -7.82 5.68 -3.66
C ALA A 55 -9.11 5.10 -3.05
N HIS A 56 -9.05 3.94 -2.39
CA HIS A 56 -10.23 3.23 -1.85
C HIS A 56 -10.57 3.60 -0.40
N TRP A 57 -9.79 4.51 0.20
CA TRP A 57 -10.07 5.02 1.53
C TRP A 57 -10.15 6.53 1.49
N SER A 58 -11.37 7.05 1.58
CA SER A 58 -11.66 8.47 1.57
C SER A 58 -12.22 8.90 2.91
N GLU A 59 -11.57 9.90 3.51
CA GLU A 59 -11.91 10.46 4.82
C GLU A 59 -11.97 11.99 4.72
N ARG A 60 -12.65 12.61 5.69
CA ARG A 60 -12.78 14.09 5.75
C ARG A 60 -11.46 14.78 6.10
N ARG A 61 -10.56 14.05 6.76
CA ARG A 61 -9.22 14.47 7.17
C ARG A 61 -8.22 13.42 6.69
N PRO A 62 -6.93 13.75 6.53
CA PRO A 62 -5.91 12.75 6.26
C PRO A 62 -5.90 11.72 7.40
N THR A 63 -6.24 10.47 7.11
CA THR A 63 -6.26 9.41 8.11
C THR A 63 -5.19 8.38 7.79
N ILE A 64 -4.43 7.99 8.80
CA ILE A 64 -3.27 7.11 8.67
C ILE A 64 -3.59 5.79 9.35
N SER A 65 -3.49 4.68 8.62
CA SER A 65 -3.53 3.36 9.24
C SER A 65 -2.25 3.13 10.06
N ASN A 66 -2.34 2.94 11.38
CA ASN A 66 -1.17 2.90 12.29
C ASN A 66 -1.03 1.61 13.10
N GLY A 67 -1.73 0.54 12.69
CA GLY A 67 -1.63 -0.78 13.32
C GLY A 67 -0.24 -1.43 13.14
N LYS A 68 0.10 -2.36 14.03
CA LYS A 68 1.29 -3.24 13.86
C LYS A 68 1.06 -4.35 12.85
N LYS A 69 -0.21 -4.71 12.63
CA LYS A 69 -0.70 -5.69 11.66
C LYS A 69 -2.07 -5.23 11.18
N HIS A 70 -2.38 -5.53 9.92
CA HIS A 70 -3.64 -5.13 9.30
C HIS A 70 -4.36 -6.35 8.76
N LYS A 71 -5.68 -6.39 8.93
CA LYS A 71 -6.53 -7.33 8.18
C LYS A 71 -6.60 -6.86 6.74
N LEU A 72 -6.74 -7.78 5.79
CA LEU A 72 -7.11 -7.40 4.43
C LEU A 72 -8.59 -7.05 4.35
N TYR A 73 -8.90 -5.98 3.65
CA TYR A 73 -10.23 -5.51 3.35
C TYR A 73 -10.54 -5.78 1.88
N TYR A 74 -11.37 -6.78 1.63
CA TYR A 74 -11.74 -7.20 0.27
C TYR A 74 -12.87 -6.32 -0.26
N ASP A 75 -12.51 -5.18 -0.83
CA ASP A 75 -13.40 -4.17 -1.40
C ASP A 75 -13.67 -4.37 -2.91
N TYR A 76 -13.62 -5.64 -3.37
CA TYR A 76 -14.03 -6.06 -4.72
C TYR A 76 -14.96 -7.28 -4.68
N GLY A 77 -15.80 -7.42 -5.71
CA GLY A 77 -16.87 -8.41 -5.78
C GLY A 77 -16.92 -9.16 -7.11
N GLY A 78 -17.50 -10.37 -7.11
CA GLY A 78 -17.78 -11.13 -8.33
C GLY A 78 -16.63 -12.02 -8.84
N PHE A 79 -15.61 -12.25 -8.02
CA PHE A 79 -14.43 -13.04 -8.37
C PHE A 79 -14.45 -14.46 -7.77
N PRO A 80 -13.59 -15.38 -8.26
CA PRO A 80 -13.48 -16.72 -7.70
C PRO A 80 -13.15 -16.75 -6.20
N ALA A 81 -13.61 -17.78 -5.48
CA ALA A 81 -13.50 -17.84 -4.02
C ALA A 81 -12.06 -17.84 -3.50
N GLU A 82 -11.11 -18.34 -4.28
CA GLU A 82 -9.68 -18.35 -3.97
C GLU A 82 -9.09 -16.95 -3.84
N THR A 83 -9.63 -15.94 -4.53
CA THR A 83 -9.09 -14.57 -4.46
C THR A 83 -9.37 -13.94 -3.10
N TYR A 84 -10.44 -14.35 -2.43
CA TYR A 84 -10.79 -13.94 -1.07
C TYR A 84 -10.00 -14.69 0.02
N LYS A 85 -9.13 -15.63 -0.37
CA LYS A 85 -8.22 -16.36 0.52
C LYS A 85 -6.80 -15.81 0.49
N LEU A 86 -6.51 -14.81 -0.35
CA LEU A 86 -5.21 -14.15 -0.41
C LEU A 86 -4.76 -13.67 0.99
N LYS A 87 -3.46 -13.62 1.21
CA LYS A 87 -2.88 -13.18 2.48
C LYS A 87 -1.66 -12.32 2.20
N TYR A 88 -1.59 -11.20 2.88
CA TYR A 88 -0.42 -10.31 2.88
C TYR A 88 -0.17 -9.91 4.33
N ASP A 89 0.63 -10.72 5.05
CA ASP A 89 0.95 -10.53 6.48
C ASP A 89 2.20 -9.66 6.66
N ALA A 90 2.28 -8.56 5.90
CA ALA A 90 3.34 -7.59 6.10
C ALA A 90 3.13 -6.84 7.43
N PRO A 91 4.21 -6.49 8.14
CA PRO A 91 4.09 -5.67 9.34
C PRO A 91 3.66 -4.26 8.97
N GLY A 92 2.78 -3.67 9.79
CA GLY A 92 2.61 -2.22 9.81
C GLY A 92 3.76 -1.56 10.57
N SER A 93 3.91 -0.24 10.42
CA SER A 93 4.93 0.55 11.12
C SER A 93 4.29 1.71 11.87
N PRO A 94 3.87 1.50 13.13
CA PRO A 94 3.30 2.58 13.96
C PRO A 94 4.26 3.76 14.17
N GLU A 95 5.57 3.50 14.21
CA GLU A 95 6.60 4.53 14.31
C GLU A 95 6.57 5.47 13.11
N VAL A 96 6.61 4.90 11.89
CA VAL A 96 6.56 5.68 10.65
C VAL A 96 5.19 6.37 10.50
N ALA A 97 4.11 5.73 10.93
CA ALA A 97 2.79 6.36 10.95
C ALA A 97 2.76 7.61 11.86
N GLY A 98 3.43 7.55 13.01
CA GLY A 98 3.61 8.71 13.91
C GLY A 98 4.39 9.84 13.25
N GLU A 99 5.48 9.52 12.55
CA GLU A 99 6.24 10.54 11.80
C GLU A 99 5.41 11.17 10.67
N VAL A 100 4.61 10.38 9.96
CA VAL A 100 3.68 10.91 8.93
C VAL A 100 2.62 11.82 9.57
N TYR A 101 2.08 11.44 10.73
CA TYR A 101 1.15 12.26 11.49
C TYR A 101 1.77 13.61 11.82
N GLU A 102 2.97 13.62 12.42
CA GLU A 102 3.68 14.85 12.78
C GLU A 102 3.96 15.74 11.55
N LEU A 103 4.33 15.15 10.42
CA LEU A 103 4.57 15.89 9.18
C LEU A 103 3.30 16.56 8.64
N LEU A 104 2.17 15.85 8.67
CA LEU A 104 0.88 16.40 8.22
C LEU A 104 0.36 17.49 9.18
N GLU A 105 0.49 17.28 10.49
CA GLU A 105 0.12 18.25 11.51
C GLU A 105 0.96 19.54 11.38
N ASN A 106 2.28 19.40 11.25
CA ASN A 106 3.19 20.54 11.03
C ASN A 106 2.93 21.28 9.71
N ALA A 107 2.32 20.61 8.72
CA ALA A 107 1.86 21.25 7.48
C ALA A 107 0.51 22.00 7.64
N GLY A 108 -0.03 22.09 8.85
CA GLY A 108 -1.29 22.78 9.15
C GLY A 108 -2.54 21.94 8.88
N MET A 109 -2.39 20.62 8.68
CA MET A 109 -3.52 19.70 8.56
C MET A 109 -3.93 19.19 9.94
N SER A 110 -5.08 18.52 10.02
CA SER A 110 -5.54 17.82 11.23
C SER A 110 -5.60 16.32 10.94
N PRO A 111 -4.46 15.61 10.88
CA PRO A 111 -4.46 14.20 10.58
C PRO A 111 -5.11 13.37 11.70
N GLU A 112 -5.58 12.17 11.36
CA GLU A 112 -6.09 11.19 12.31
C GLU A 112 -5.37 9.85 12.15
N MET A 113 -5.43 9.02 13.18
CA MET A 113 -4.88 7.67 13.17
C MET A 113 -5.98 6.64 13.37
N ASP A 114 -5.93 5.56 12.60
CA ASP A 114 -6.83 4.42 12.72
C ASP A 114 -6.01 3.11 12.82
N SER A 115 -6.09 2.46 13.98
CA SER A 115 -5.34 1.23 14.25
C SER A 115 -6.06 -0.04 13.77
N GLU A 116 -7.33 0.08 13.39
CA GLU A 116 -8.20 -1.03 12.98
C GLU A 116 -8.45 -1.07 11.47
N ARG A 117 -8.14 0.02 10.74
CA ARG A 117 -8.25 0.09 9.28
C ARG A 117 -7.52 -1.07 8.62
N GLY A 118 -8.29 -1.90 7.92
CA GLY A 118 -7.77 -2.95 7.05
C GLY A 118 -7.16 -2.39 5.75
N TRP A 119 -6.29 -3.16 5.12
CA TRP A 119 -5.70 -2.80 3.82
C TRP A 119 -6.64 -3.22 2.69
N ASP A 120 -7.14 -2.25 1.92
CA ASP A 120 -7.94 -2.50 0.71
C ASP A 120 -7.11 -3.06 -0.46
N HIS A 121 -7.77 -3.48 -1.53
CA HIS A 121 -7.08 -4.06 -2.68
C HIS A 121 -6.12 -3.10 -3.37
N GLY A 122 -6.36 -1.78 -3.28
CA GLY A 122 -5.40 -0.78 -3.75
C GLY A 122 -4.08 -0.80 -2.99
N VAL A 123 -4.07 -1.35 -1.77
CA VAL A 123 -2.88 -1.56 -0.94
C VAL A 123 -2.28 -2.94 -1.17
N PHE A 124 -3.04 -4.02 -0.96
CA PHE A 124 -2.45 -5.36 -0.91
C PHE A 124 -2.23 -6.01 -2.29
N ILE A 125 -2.98 -5.64 -3.34
CA ILE A 125 -2.77 -6.23 -4.68
C ILE A 125 -1.43 -5.81 -5.30
N PRO A 126 -1.02 -4.53 -5.27
CA PRO A 126 0.30 -4.14 -5.78
C PRO A 126 1.47 -4.67 -4.95
N MET A 127 1.21 -5.11 -3.71
CA MET A 127 2.24 -5.54 -2.77
C MET A 127 2.40 -7.07 -2.67
N LEU A 128 1.49 -7.83 -3.29
CA LEU A 128 1.58 -9.28 -3.49
C LEU A 128 2.42 -9.61 -4.73
#